data_AF-A0A078A1V8-F1
#
_entry.id   AF-A0A078A1V8-F1
#
_cell.length_a   1.000
_cell.length_b   1.000
_cell.length_c   1.000
_cell.angle_alpha   90.00
_cell.angle_beta   90.00
_cell.angle_gamma   90.00
#
_symmetry.space_group_name_H-M   'P 1'
#
loop_
_entity.id
_entity.type
_entity.pdbx_description
1 polymer ?
#
loop_
_entity_poly.entity_id
_entity_poly.type
_entity_poly.pdbx_seq_one_letter_code
_entity_poly.pdbx_strand_id
1 'polypeptide(L)'
;MSPNIDDDPQTKEYEMRLLAIQDLDTTAADNCAFSLTKKRLGHDYFDKIPNGFNGVDDRISVIWTNGFGKGVITPSDFPYGYGYEKIPALDAYRRIKETQSKELAQSLHQNFQKRNLQNNSDKQQYYYGQQLAQYLN
;
A
#
# COMPACT_ATOMS: atom_id res chain seq x y z
N MET A 1 -17.81 9.36 4.43
CA MET A 1 -17.11 8.41 5.32
C MET A 1 -16.98 9.07 6.67
N SER A 2 -16.73 8.31 7.73
CA SER A 2 -16.65 8.84 9.09
C SER A 2 -15.47 8.18 9.82
N PRO A 3 -14.49 8.96 10.32
CA PRO A 3 -14.39 10.42 10.23
C PRO A 3 -14.31 10.93 8.77
N ASN A 4 -14.64 12.20 8.54
CA ASN A 4 -14.47 12.81 7.22
C ASN A 4 -12.97 12.96 6.90
N ILE A 5 -12.63 12.95 5.61
CA ILE A 5 -11.28 13.30 5.17
C ILE A 5 -11.04 14.77 5.57
N ASP A 6 -9.85 15.03 6.10
CA ASP A 6 -9.41 16.38 6.43
C ASP A 6 -9.15 17.19 5.15
N ASP A 7 -9.60 18.45 5.16
CA ASP A 7 -9.46 19.36 4.03
C ASP A 7 -8.06 20.00 3.98
N ASP A 8 -7.27 19.94 5.06
CA ASP A 8 -5.90 20.45 5.07
C ASP A 8 -5.02 19.60 4.11
N PRO A 9 -4.42 20.21 3.07
CA PRO A 9 -3.58 19.49 2.13
C PRO A 9 -2.31 18.89 2.77
N GLN A 10 -1.90 19.32 3.97
CA GLN A 10 -0.72 18.82 4.68
C GLN A 10 -0.99 17.51 5.44
N THR A 11 -2.25 17.22 5.80
CA THR A 11 -2.61 16.08 6.66
C THR A 11 -2.07 14.75 6.12
N LYS A 12 -2.19 14.52 4.80
CA LYS A 12 -1.69 13.29 4.16
C LYS A 12 -0.18 13.06 4.32
N GLU A 13 0.62 14.13 4.31
CA GLU A 13 2.08 14.02 4.45
C GLU A 13 2.44 13.86 5.93
N TYR A 14 1.75 14.61 6.80
CA TYR A 14 1.90 14.51 8.24
C TYR A 14 1.61 13.09 8.74
N GLU A 15 0.47 12.49 8.37
CA GLU A 15 0.12 11.11 8.73
C GLU A 15 1.13 10.09 8.18
N MET A 16 1.64 10.29 6.97
CA MET A 16 2.69 9.43 6.40
C MET A 16 3.99 9.53 7.19
N ARG A 17 4.33 10.70 7.74
CA ARG A 17 5.49 10.88 8.63
C ARG A 17 5.26 10.22 9.98
N LEU A 18 4.05 10.33 10.55
CA LEU A 18 3.69 9.60 11.77
C LEU A 18 3.81 8.09 11.58
N LEU A 19 3.40 7.59 10.41
CA LEU A 19 3.60 6.20 10.03
C LEU A 19 5.10 5.85 9.98
N ALA A 20 5.93 6.68 9.33
CA ALA A 20 7.38 6.45 9.23
C ALA A 20 8.08 6.39 10.59
N ILE A 21 7.69 7.23 11.55
CA ILE A 21 8.29 7.29 12.88
C ILE A 21 7.62 6.36 13.91
N GLN A 22 6.64 5.55 13.48
CA GLN A 22 5.89 4.60 14.32
C GLN A 22 5.06 5.26 15.44
N ASP A 23 4.58 6.49 15.21
CA ASP A 23 3.51 7.09 16.02
C ASP A 23 2.12 6.64 15.50
N LEU A 24 2.06 6.21 14.23
CA LEU A 24 1.00 5.36 13.67
C LEU A 24 1.59 3.99 13.31
N ASP A 25 0.91 2.91 13.72
CA ASP A 25 1.43 1.54 13.55
C ASP A 25 0.95 0.81 12.29
N THR A 26 -0.27 1.10 11.83
CA THR A 26 -0.94 0.29 10.81
C THR A 26 -1.75 1.13 9.83
N THR A 27 -1.90 0.61 8.61
CA THR A 27 -2.74 1.21 7.57
C THR A 27 -3.85 0.25 7.16
N ALA A 28 -5.08 0.75 7.12
CA ALA A 28 -6.25 0.03 6.60
C ALA A 28 -6.97 0.90 5.56
N ALA A 29 -7.76 0.26 4.70
CA ALA A 29 -8.46 0.96 3.63
C ALA A 29 -9.88 1.42 4.00
N ASP A 30 -10.42 0.96 5.13
CA ASP A 30 -11.84 1.15 5.52
C ASP A 30 -12.80 0.91 4.33
N ASN A 31 -12.55 -0.18 3.59
CA ASN A 31 -13.18 -0.38 2.29
C ASN A 31 -14.67 -0.69 2.45
N CYS A 32 -15.50 0.30 2.12
CA CYS A 32 -16.96 0.22 2.17
C CYS A 32 -17.55 0.93 0.95
N ALA A 33 -17.43 0.29 -0.22
CA ALA A 33 -17.80 0.90 -1.48
C ALA A 33 -19.31 0.82 -1.75
N PHE A 34 -19.91 1.95 -2.12
CA PHE A 34 -21.31 2.06 -2.55
C PHE A 34 -21.38 2.57 -3.98
N SER A 35 -22.34 2.07 -4.76
CA SER A 35 -22.60 2.61 -6.10
C SER A 35 -23.08 4.06 -6.04
N LEU A 36 -22.93 4.79 -7.15
CA LEU A 36 -23.42 6.17 -7.27
C LEU A 36 -24.91 6.29 -6.94
N THR A 37 -25.72 5.32 -7.38
CA THR A 37 -27.16 5.28 -7.07
C THR A 37 -27.42 5.22 -5.57
N LYS A 38 -26.64 4.43 -4.82
CA LYS A 38 -26.75 4.39 -3.35
C LYS A 38 -26.27 5.68 -2.69
N LYS A 39 -25.20 6.31 -3.19
CA LYS A 39 -24.72 7.60 -2.69
C LYS A 39 -25.76 8.73 -2.89
N ARG A 40 -26.50 8.70 -4.00
CA ARG A 40 -27.57 9.68 -4.31
C ARG A 40 -28.76 9.66 -3.34
N LEU A 41 -28.88 8.65 -2.46
CA LEU A 41 -29.90 8.63 -1.41
C LEU A 41 -29.84 9.86 -0.48
N GLY A 42 -28.68 10.50 -0.37
CA GLY A 42 -28.51 11.75 0.38
C GLY A 42 -28.33 13.00 -0.48
N HIS A 43 -28.89 13.05 -1.70
CA HIS A 43 -28.82 14.23 -2.58
C HIS A 43 -29.26 15.53 -1.87
N ASP A 44 -30.40 15.47 -1.18
CA ASP A 44 -30.97 16.63 -0.47
C ASP A 44 -30.56 16.67 1.01
N TYR A 45 -30.07 15.53 1.53
CA TYR A 45 -29.80 15.33 2.96
C TYR A 45 -28.50 14.57 3.14
N PHE A 46 -27.43 15.30 3.51
CA PHE A 46 -26.09 14.74 3.67
C PHE A 46 -26.05 13.58 4.68
N ASP A 47 -26.85 13.63 5.75
CA ASP A 47 -26.93 12.58 6.78
C ASP A 47 -27.48 11.24 6.24
N LYS A 48 -28.11 11.24 5.05
CA LYS A 48 -28.61 10.04 4.38
C LYS A 48 -27.61 9.43 3.39
N ILE A 49 -26.46 10.06 3.15
CA ILE A 49 -25.43 9.49 2.28
C ILE A 49 -24.81 8.28 2.99
N PRO A 50 -24.84 7.06 2.42
CA PRO A 50 -24.17 5.92 3.03
C PRO A 50 -22.66 6.17 3.11
N ASN A 51 -22.11 6.06 4.32
CA ASN A 51 -20.70 6.35 4.58
C ASN A 51 -19.79 5.21 4.13
N GLY A 52 -18.77 5.54 3.33
CA GLY A 52 -17.77 4.60 2.87
C GLY A 52 -17.11 5.02 1.55
N PHE A 53 -15.93 4.47 1.26
CA PHE A 53 -15.15 4.70 0.06
C PHE A 53 -14.44 3.41 -0.38
N ASN A 54 -13.87 3.37 -1.59
CA ASN A 54 -13.03 2.25 -2.05
C ASN A 54 -11.57 2.48 -1.65
N GLY A 55 -10.79 1.41 -1.51
CA GLY A 55 -9.35 1.58 -1.31
C GLY A 55 -8.55 0.30 -1.06
N VAL A 56 -9.20 -0.86 -0.99
CA VAL A 56 -8.51 -2.12 -0.67
C VAL A 56 -7.41 -2.46 -1.69
N ASP A 57 -7.69 -2.28 -2.98
CA ASP A 57 -6.74 -2.60 -4.06
C ASP A 57 -5.63 -1.54 -4.20
N ASP A 58 -5.96 -0.27 -3.92
CA ASP A 58 -5.05 0.87 -4.10
C ASP A 58 -4.15 1.14 -2.89
N ARG A 59 -4.48 0.60 -1.71
CA ARG A 59 -3.83 0.92 -0.42
C ARG A 59 -2.30 0.87 -0.52
N ILE A 60 -1.77 -0.23 -1.05
CA ILE A 60 -0.32 -0.45 -1.11
C ILE A 60 0.32 0.45 -2.18
N SER A 61 -0.35 0.70 -3.30
CA SER A 61 0.10 1.61 -4.36
C SER A 61 0.27 3.03 -3.84
N VAL A 62 -0.68 3.47 -3.03
CA VAL A 62 -0.71 4.82 -2.45
C VAL A 62 0.40 4.99 -1.42
N ILE A 63 0.58 4.03 -0.50
CA ILE A 63 1.68 4.05 0.47
C ILE A 63 3.03 4.01 -0.24
N TRP A 64 3.16 3.17 -1.26
CA TRP A 64 4.38 3.08 -2.05
C TRP A 64 4.73 4.42 -2.70
N THR A 65 3.79 5.00 -3.44
CA THR A 65 4.02 6.22 -4.21
C THR A 65 4.22 7.44 -3.32
N ASN A 66 3.45 7.56 -2.23
CA ASN A 66 3.47 8.74 -1.37
C ASN A 66 4.42 8.62 -0.17
N GLY A 67 4.74 7.41 0.27
CA GLY A 67 5.73 7.14 1.32
C GLY A 67 7.12 6.97 0.71
N PHE A 68 7.38 5.81 0.10
CA PHE A 68 8.69 5.45 -0.44
C PHE A 68 9.09 6.31 -1.64
N GLY A 69 8.19 6.51 -2.61
CA GLY A 69 8.46 7.29 -3.83
C GLY A 69 8.80 8.76 -3.56
N LYS A 70 8.41 9.28 -2.38
CA LYS A 70 8.72 10.64 -1.93
C LYS A 70 9.82 10.70 -0.86
N GLY A 71 10.37 9.54 -0.46
CA GLY A 71 11.41 9.44 0.57
C GLY A 71 10.94 9.77 1.99
N VAL A 72 9.63 9.74 2.25
CA VAL A 72 9.06 9.95 3.60
C VAL A 72 9.27 8.70 4.46
N ILE A 73 9.11 7.52 3.86
CA ILE A 73 9.39 6.22 4.47
C ILE A 73 10.64 5.66 3.82
N THR A 74 11.64 5.31 4.63
CA THR A 74 12.78 4.54 4.14
C THR A 74 12.54 3.04 4.35
N PRO A 75 13.22 2.17 3.58
CA PRO A 75 13.16 0.73 3.80
C PRO A 75 13.63 0.28 5.20
N SER A 76 14.35 1.13 5.93
CA SER A 76 14.80 0.86 7.30
C SER A 76 13.75 1.25 8.35
N ASP A 77 12.86 2.20 8.05
CA ASP A 77 11.74 2.64 8.90
C ASP A 77 10.57 1.64 8.90
N PHE A 78 10.67 0.62 8.05
CA PHE A 78 9.71 -0.48 7.95
C PHE A 78 10.23 -1.82 8.53
N PRO A 79 10.74 -1.88 9.79
CA PRO A 79 11.37 -3.09 10.28
C PRO A 79 10.32 -4.15 10.68
N TYR A 80 9.27 -3.81 11.42
CA TYR A 80 8.27 -4.76 11.93
C TYR A 80 7.03 -3.98 12.38
N GLY A 81 5.80 -4.33 11.95
CA GLY A 81 4.59 -3.84 12.64
C GLY A 81 3.36 -3.49 11.80
N TYR A 82 3.48 -3.28 10.50
CA TYR A 82 2.34 -2.83 9.70
C TYR A 82 1.40 -4.00 9.32
N GLY A 83 0.53 -4.37 10.27
CA GLY A 83 -0.75 -5.04 10.06
C GLY A 83 -0.80 -6.23 9.09
N TYR A 84 -0.56 -7.44 9.61
CA TYR A 84 -1.23 -8.73 9.37
C TYR A 84 -1.93 -9.12 8.05
N GLU A 85 -1.64 -8.49 6.92
CA GLU A 85 -1.77 -9.14 5.62
C GLU A 85 -0.42 -9.04 4.95
N LYS A 86 0.30 -10.17 4.94
CA LYS A 86 1.61 -10.35 4.29
C LYS A 86 1.63 -9.53 3.00
N ILE A 87 2.26 -8.36 3.00
CA ILE A 87 2.57 -7.62 1.78
C ILE A 87 3.62 -8.50 1.08
N PRO A 88 3.31 -9.20 -0.02
CA PRO A 88 4.28 -10.16 -0.55
C PRO A 88 5.47 -9.46 -1.22
N ALA A 89 5.34 -8.16 -1.53
CA ALA A 89 6.46 -7.30 -1.87
C ALA A 89 7.44 -7.09 -0.70
N LEU A 90 6.96 -7.16 0.55
CA LEU A 90 7.79 -7.09 1.76
C LEU A 90 8.44 -8.45 2.07
N ASP A 91 7.77 -9.58 1.79
CA ASP A 91 8.42 -10.91 1.80
C ASP A 91 9.50 -11.00 0.70
N ALA A 92 9.25 -10.40 -0.46
CA ALA A 92 10.25 -10.26 -1.52
C ALA A 92 11.42 -9.35 -1.08
N TYR A 93 11.14 -8.20 -0.47
CA TYR A 93 12.16 -7.32 0.11
C TYR A 93 13.00 -8.04 1.18
N ARG A 94 12.36 -8.77 2.09
CA ARG A 94 13.01 -9.57 3.13
C ARG A 94 13.92 -10.63 2.54
N ARG A 95 13.46 -11.40 1.54
CA ARG A 95 14.28 -12.42 0.85
C ARG A 95 15.46 -11.81 0.10
N ILE A 96 15.29 -10.64 -0.50
CA ILE A 96 16.35 -9.94 -1.23
C ILE A 96 17.38 -9.35 -0.25
N LYS A 97 16.97 -8.82 0.91
CA LYS A 97 17.87 -8.23 1.91
C LYS A 97 18.59 -9.27 2.77
N GLU A 98 17.91 -10.36 3.14
CA GLU A 98 18.49 -11.49 3.89
C GLU A 98 19.47 -12.32 3.03
N THR A 99 19.37 -12.21 1.70
CA THR A 99 20.25 -12.94 0.77
C THR A 99 21.18 -11.97 0.06
N GLN A 100 22.44 -11.87 0.51
CA GLN A 100 23.50 -11.04 -0.10
C GLN A 100 23.95 -11.52 -1.51
N SER A 101 23.07 -12.06 -2.36
CA SER A 101 23.46 -12.52 -3.70
C SER A 101 22.50 -12.04 -4.80
N LYS A 102 23.07 -11.30 -5.75
CA LYS A 102 22.40 -10.81 -6.98
C LYS A 102 21.79 -11.96 -7.81
N GLU A 103 22.37 -13.16 -7.71
CA GLU A 103 21.89 -14.36 -8.41
C GLU A 103 20.54 -14.88 -7.90
N LEU A 104 20.24 -14.76 -6.59
CA LEU A 104 18.94 -15.21 -6.08
C LEU A 104 17.81 -14.22 -6.42
N ALA A 105 18.08 -12.92 -6.46
CA ALA A 105 17.11 -11.93 -6.93
C ALA A 105 16.74 -12.16 -8.41
N GLN A 106 17.73 -12.48 -9.25
CA GLN A 106 17.51 -12.89 -10.65
C GLN A 106 16.76 -14.22 -10.75
N SER A 107 17.07 -15.20 -9.90
CA SER A 107 16.37 -16.50 -9.84
C SER A 107 14.92 -16.36 -9.35
N LEU A 108 14.65 -15.53 -8.33
CA LEU A 108 13.30 -15.22 -7.87
C LEU A 108 12.51 -14.50 -8.96
N HIS A 109 13.11 -13.50 -9.62
CA HIS A 109 12.52 -12.83 -10.77
C HIS A 109 12.13 -13.83 -11.87
N GLN A 110 13.01 -14.77 -12.22
CA GLN A 110 12.71 -15.84 -13.18
C GLN A 110 11.63 -16.82 -12.66
N ASN A 111 11.64 -17.19 -11.38
CA ASN A 111 10.64 -18.09 -10.78
C ASN A 111 9.26 -17.44 -10.62
N PHE A 112 9.19 -16.11 -10.49
CA PHE A 112 7.95 -15.35 -10.53
C PHE A 112 7.44 -15.15 -11.96
N GLN A 113 8.31 -14.91 -12.95
CA GLN A 113 7.92 -14.91 -14.37
C GLN A 113 7.41 -16.29 -14.84
N LYS A 114 7.94 -17.37 -14.27
CA LYS A 114 7.49 -18.75 -14.53
C LYS A 114 6.15 -19.08 -13.84
N ARG A 115 5.80 -18.38 -12.75
CA ARG A 115 4.48 -18.49 -12.15
C ARG A 115 3.50 -17.72 -13.01
N ASN A 116 2.52 -18.42 -13.57
CA ASN A 116 1.47 -17.83 -14.37
C ASN A 116 0.73 -16.79 -13.49
N LEU A 117 0.98 -15.49 -13.70
CA LEU A 117 0.42 -14.37 -12.92
C LEU A 117 -1.08 -14.22 -13.22
N GLN A 118 -1.87 -15.21 -12.83
CA GLN A 118 -3.29 -15.32 -13.19
C GLN A 118 -4.15 -14.32 -12.43
N ASN A 119 -3.72 -13.92 -11.22
CA ASN A 119 -4.52 -13.07 -10.34
C ASN A 119 -3.87 -11.67 -10.18
N ASN A 120 -4.71 -10.63 -10.06
CA ASN A 120 -4.26 -9.23 -10.01
C ASN A 120 -3.30 -8.93 -8.85
N SER A 121 -3.50 -9.57 -7.70
CA SER A 121 -2.61 -9.42 -6.53
C SER A 121 -1.17 -9.84 -6.84
N ASP A 122 -0.97 -10.95 -7.56
CA ASP A 122 0.37 -11.45 -7.89
C ASP A 122 1.09 -10.51 -8.88
N LYS A 123 0.36 -9.89 -9.81
CA LYS A 123 0.90 -8.87 -10.73
C LYS A 123 1.34 -7.62 -9.99
N GLN A 124 0.53 -7.17 -9.03
CA GLN A 124 0.82 -5.97 -8.23
C GLN A 124 2.06 -6.18 -7.36
N GLN A 125 2.18 -7.36 -6.75
CA GLN A 125 3.37 -7.78 -5.99
C GLN A 125 4.63 -7.80 -6.84
N TYR A 126 4.56 -8.36 -8.05
CA TYR A 126 5.68 -8.38 -8.99
C TYR A 126 6.12 -6.96 -9.37
N TYR A 127 5.17 -6.06 -9.64
CA TYR A 127 5.45 -4.66 -9.94
C TYR A 127 6.19 -3.96 -8.79
N TYR A 128 5.72 -4.10 -7.55
CA TYR A 128 6.41 -3.51 -6.38
C TYR A 128 7.77 -4.15 -6.11
N GLY A 129 7.90 -5.47 -6.29
CA GLY A 129 9.18 -6.16 -6.18
C GLY A 129 10.22 -5.65 -7.19
N GLN A 130 9.80 -5.33 -8.42
CA GLN A 130 10.68 -4.73 -9.42
C GLN A 130 11.08 -3.29 -9.07
N GLN A 131 10.16 -2.48 -8.55
CA GLN A 131 10.48 -1.13 -8.10
C GLN A 131 11.45 -1.14 -6.92
N LEU A 132 11.25 -2.04 -5.94
CA LEU A 132 12.17 -2.25 -4.82
C LEU A 132 13.60 -2.56 -5.27
N ALA A 133 13.76 -3.43 -6.28
CA ALA A 133 15.07 -3.82 -6.80
C ALA A 133 15.85 -2.64 -7.42
N GLN A 134 15.14 -1.61 -7.93
CA GLN A 134 15.77 -0.40 -8.46
C GLN A 134 16.35 0.51 -7.36
N TYR A 135 15.74 0.50 -6.16
CA TYR A 135 16.19 1.30 -5.01
C TYR A 135 17.32 0.65 -4.20
N LEU A 136 17.75 -0.57 -4.54
CA LEU A 136 18.81 -1.32 -3.87
C LEU A 136 20.18 -1.23 -4.56
N ASN A 137 20.31 -0.40 -5.60
CA ASN A 137 21.57 -0.11 -6.30
C ASN A 137 22.17 1.23 -5.86
#